data_AF-A0A7J5B9J3-F1
#
_entry.id   AF-A0A7J5B9J3-F1
#
_cell.length_a   1.000
_cell.length_b   1.000
_cell.length_c   1.000
_cell.angle_alpha   90.00
_cell.angle_beta   90.00
_cell.angle_gamma   90.00
#
_symmetry.space_group_name_H-M   'P 1'
#
loop_
_entity.id
_entity.type
_entity.pdbx_description
1 polymer ?
#
loop_
_entity_poly.entity_id
_entity_poly.type
_entity_poly.pdbx_seq_one_letter_code
_entity_poly.pdbx_strand_id
1 'polypeptide(L)'
;MRHVSLVAVLGLLLVLLGCASDGGRDVANEPASEPNVEAAAVDEESMLEPKSDLPPVSLATTCQLLFGSDISDGPIADAVELMAELSEADFDHTVVSIKELDEVVDALTTAYQNANEGIAPYIAAVIDPLETMLELKRGGGTADLKMSNFKVSVTEIISQCEPYLY
;
A
#
# COMPACT_ATOMS: atom_id res chain seq x y z
N MET A 1 25.65 -5.63 -3.12
CA MET A 1 24.79 -6.66 -2.49
C MET A 1 24.47 -6.15 -1.10
N ARG A 2 23.36 -5.42 -0.95
CA ARG A 2 22.90 -4.89 0.33
C ARG A 2 21.85 -5.87 0.83
N HIS A 3 22.20 -6.70 1.81
CA HIS A 3 21.23 -7.54 2.50
C HIS A 3 20.44 -6.65 3.47
N VAL A 4 19.19 -6.39 3.16
CA VAL A 4 18.25 -5.66 4.01
C VAL A 4 17.29 -6.71 4.57
N SER A 5 17.50 -7.08 5.83
CA SER A 5 16.75 -8.13 6.53
C SER A 5 15.26 -7.77 6.64
N LEU A 6 14.36 -8.74 6.76
CA LEU A 6 12.93 -8.55 7.07
C LEU A 6 12.69 -7.58 8.26
N VAL A 7 13.64 -7.57 9.20
CA VAL A 7 13.70 -6.65 10.35
C VAL A 7 13.85 -5.18 9.92
N ALA A 8 14.45 -4.91 8.77
CA ALA A 8 14.64 -3.57 8.24
C ALA A 8 13.42 -3.04 7.51
N VAL A 9 12.59 -3.88 6.86
CA VAL A 9 11.27 -3.44 6.34
C VAL A 9 10.32 -3.16 7.51
N LEU A 10 10.25 -4.07 8.49
CA LEU A 10 9.55 -3.85 9.76
C LEU A 10 10.13 -2.65 10.54
N GLY A 11 11.44 -2.46 10.49
CA GLY A 11 12.16 -1.35 11.11
C GLY A 11 11.83 -0.01 10.44
N LEU A 12 11.73 0.02 9.12
CA LEU A 12 11.28 1.20 8.36
C LEU A 12 9.83 1.54 8.70
N LEU A 13 8.96 0.53 8.79
CA LEU A 13 7.58 0.70 9.26
C LEU A 13 7.52 1.25 10.70
N LEU A 14 8.44 0.84 11.58
CA LEU A 14 8.55 1.34 12.96
C LEU A 14 9.06 2.79 13.05
N VAL A 15 9.91 3.26 12.13
CA VAL A 15 10.35 4.68 12.09
C VAL A 15 9.15 5.60 11.85
N LEU A 16 8.16 5.15 11.08
CA LEU A 16 6.92 5.88 10.81
C LEU A 16 5.91 5.92 11.97
N LEU A 17 6.20 5.25 13.11
CA LEU A 17 5.41 5.27 14.35
C LEU A 17 5.94 6.29 15.38
N GLY A 18 7.11 6.90 15.14
CA GLY A 18 7.81 7.73 16.11
C GLY A 18 7.42 9.21 16.14
N CYS A 19 6.14 9.54 16.36
CA CYS A 19 5.72 10.86 16.87
C CYS A 19 4.25 10.86 17.34
N ALA A 20 3.90 9.98 18.29
CA ALA A 20 2.67 10.09 19.06
C ALA A 20 3.04 10.18 20.55
N SER A 21 3.19 11.40 21.05
CA SER A 21 3.30 11.66 22.49
C SER A 21 2.00 12.29 23.00
N ASP A 22 1.41 11.58 23.96
CA ASP A 22 0.53 12.00 25.05
C ASP A 22 -0.88 12.53 24.80
N GLY A 23 -1.84 11.88 25.48
CA GLY A 23 -3.18 12.42 25.69
C GLY A 23 -4.21 11.36 26.08
N GLY A 24 -4.22 10.94 27.35
CA GLY A 24 -5.07 9.84 27.83
C GLY A 24 -6.58 10.14 28.00
N ARG A 25 -7.36 9.08 28.22
CA ARG A 25 -8.32 8.86 29.35
C ARG A 25 -9.27 7.69 29.05
N ASP A 26 -9.34 6.77 30.00
CA ASP A 26 -10.39 5.75 30.17
C ASP A 26 -11.82 6.34 30.19
N VAL A 27 -12.77 5.68 29.50
CA VAL A 27 -14.14 5.42 30.01
C VAL A 27 -14.69 4.14 29.34
N ALA A 28 -15.12 3.18 30.17
CA ALA A 28 -15.88 1.98 29.80
C ALA A 28 -17.38 2.26 29.59
N ASN A 29 -18.05 1.59 28.64
CA ASN A 29 -19.29 0.80 28.82
C ASN A 29 -19.86 0.30 27.46
N GLU A 30 -20.12 -1.00 27.34
CA GLU A 30 -20.98 -1.66 26.33
C GLU A 30 -22.49 -1.54 26.72
N PRO A 31 -23.47 -2.03 25.92
CA PRO A 31 -23.61 -2.08 24.45
C PRO A 31 -25.03 -1.64 23.99
N ALA A 32 -25.30 -1.82 22.69
CA ALA A 32 -26.60 -1.83 21.98
C ALA A 32 -27.12 -0.49 21.42
N SER A 33 -27.08 -0.38 20.09
CA SER A 33 -28.26 -0.14 19.23
C SER A 33 -27.77 -0.09 17.78
N GLU A 34 -28.17 -1.07 16.97
CA GLU A 34 -28.25 -0.85 15.53
C GLU A 34 -29.39 0.12 15.27
N PRO A 35 -29.16 1.15 14.45
CA PRO A 35 -30.09 1.38 13.37
C PRO A 35 -29.34 1.53 12.05
N ASN A 36 -29.73 0.65 11.12
CA ASN A 36 -29.78 0.90 9.69
C ASN A 36 -29.99 2.39 9.37
N VAL A 37 -29.14 2.98 8.52
CA VAL A 37 -29.52 3.95 7.47
C VAL A 37 -28.28 4.31 6.63
N GLU A 38 -28.50 4.20 5.32
CA GLU A 38 -27.80 4.81 4.19
C GLU A 38 -26.34 4.42 3.95
N ALA A 39 -26.18 3.48 3.01
CA ALA A 39 -25.03 3.43 2.13
C ALA A 39 -24.71 4.85 1.65
N ALA A 40 -23.67 5.43 2.23
CA ALA A 40 -23.01 6.58 1.66
C ALA A 40 -22.68 6.20 0.22
N ALA A 41 -23.23 6.97 -0.71
CA ALA A 41 -22.80 6.95 -2.09
C ALA A 41 -21.29 7.17 -2.07
N VAL A 42 -20.55 6.08 -2.27
CA VAL A 42 -19.12 6.14 -2.52
C VAL A 42 -19.05 6.79 -3.89
N ASP A 43 -18.57 8.03 -3.92
CA ASP A 43 -18.16 8.69 -5.16
C ASP A 43 -17.26 7.70 -5.90
N GLU A 44 -17.65 7.36 -7.13
CA GLU A 44 -16.92 6.46 -8.03
C GLU A 44 -15.62 7.14 -8.52
N GLU A 45 -14.75 7.53 -7.60
CA GLU A 45 -13.37 7.85 -7.91
C GLU A 45 -12.64 6.53 -8.19
N SER A 46 -12.63 6.18 -9.48
CA SER A 46 -11.67 5.30 -10.14
C SER A 46 -11.22 4.10 -9.30
N MET A 47 -12.17 3.27 -8.86
CA MET A 47 -11.81 1.90 -8.49
C MET A 47 -11.36 1.21 -9.78
N LEU A 48 -10.05 0.95 -9.89
CA LEU A 48 -9.51 0.05 -10.90
C LEU A 48 -10.28 -1.26 -10.80
N GLU A 49 -11.25 -1.53 -11.66
CA GLU A 49 -11.87 -2.85 -11.68
C GLU A 49 -10.85 -3.87 -12.23
N PRO A 50 -10.71 -5.07 -11.63
CA PRO A 50 -9.86 -6.11 -12.19
C PRO A 50 -10.37 -6.48 -13.59
N LYS A 51 -9.76 -5.92 -14.63
CA LYS A 51 -10.00 -6.36 -16.01
C LYS A 51 -9.14 -7.59 -16.26
N SER A 52 -9.71 -8.77 -16.05
CA SER A 52 -9.10 -9.97 -16.58
C SER A 52 -10.16 -11.02 -16.94
N ASP A 53 -10.16 -11.44 -18.20
CA ASP A 53 -10.80 -12.68 -18.67
C ASP A 53 -10.05 -13.93 -18.18
N LEU A 54 -8.99 -13.77 -17.38
CA LEU A 54 -8.22 -14.86 -16.79
C LEU A 54 -8.77 -15.18 -15.38
N PRO A 55 -8.80 -16.47 -15.00
CA PRO A 55 -9.18 -16.84 -13.65
C PRO A 55 -8.23 -16.20 -12.62
N PRO A 56 -8.72 -15.72 -11.47
CA PRO A 56 -7.89 -15.15 -10.42
C PRO A 56 -6.85 -16.19 -9.97
N VAL A 57 -5.61 -15.75 -9.75
CA VAL A 57 -4.54 -16.65 -9.33
C VAL A 57 -4.67 -17.02 -7.84
N SER A 58 -3.95 -18.05 -7.43
CA SER A 58 -3.88 -18.42 -6.01
C SER A 58 -3.23 -17.32 -5.18
N LEU A 59 -3.57 -17.21 -3.90
CA LEU A 59 -2.92 -16.27 -2.97
C LEU A 59 -1.40 -16.43 -2.98
N ALA A 60 -0.89 -17.67 -3.00
CA ALA A 60 0.55 -17.94 -3.09
C ALA A 60 1.19 -17.34 -4.34
N THR A 61 0.53 -17.44 -5.49
CA THR A 61 0.99 -16.84 -6.76
C THR A 61 0.94 -15.31 -6.69
N THR A 62 -0.11 -14.72 -6.09
CA THR A 62 -0.18 -13.27 -5.89
C THR A 62 0.96 -12.79 -4.99
N CYS A 63 1.24 -13.50 -3.89
CA CYS A 63 2.36 -13.17 -3.00
C CYS A 63 3.72 -13.24 -3.70
N GLN A 64 3.93 -14.24 -4.58
CA GLN A 64 5.14 -14.30 -5.40
C GLN A 64 5.24 -13.15 -6.41
N LEU A 65 4.13 -12.64 -6.93
CA LEU A 65 4.15 -11.45 -7.80
C LEU A 65 4.47 -10.17 -7.02
N LEU A 66 4.01 -10.07 -5.77
CA LEU A 66 4.19 -8.89 -4.92
C LEU A 66 5.57 -8.81 -4.24
N PHE A 67 6.15 -9.97 -3.94
CA PHE A 67 7.41 -10.08 -3.19
C PHE A 67 8.53 -10.75 -3.97
N GLY A 68 8.29 -11.27 -5.17
CA GLY A 68 9.33 -11.96 -5.94
C GLY A 68 9.86 -13.22 -5.26
N SER A 69 11.14 -13.52 -5.53
CA SER A 69 11.87 -14.64 -4.89
C SER A 69 12.49 -14.27 -3.54
N ASP A 70 12.63 -12.99 -3.26
CA ASP A 70 13.12 -12.45 -1.99
C ASP A 70 12.28 -11.21 -1.66
N ILE A 71 11.82 -11.10 -0.41
CA ILE A 71 10.86 -10.09 0.03
C ILE A 71 11.32 -8.65 -0.23
N SER A 72 12.63 -8.42 -0.37
CA SER A 72 13.24 -7.12 -0.65
C SER A 72 13.21 -6.71 -2.12
N ASP A 73 12.92 -7.63 -3.03
CA ASP A 73 13.09 -7.43 -4.47
C ASP A 73 11.75 -7.35 -5.21
N GLY A 74 10.65 -7.21 -4.47
CA GLY A 74 9.30 -7.18 -5.00
C GLY A 74 8.70 -5.76 -5.06
N PRO A 75 7.64 -5.56 -5.88
CA PRO A 75 6.97 -4.27 -6.02
C PRO A 75 6.48 -3.66 -4.69
N ILE A 76 6.17 -4.48 -3.67
CA ILE A 76 5.81 -3.97 -2.35
C ILE A 76 7.00 -3.32 -1.63
N ALA A 77 8.20 -3.89 -1.75
CA ALA A 77 9.40 -3.30 -1.16
C ALA A 77 9.73 -1.96 -1.85
N ASP A 78 9.68 -1.93 -3.17
CA ASP A 78 9.92 -0.71 -3.95
C ASP A 78 8.90 0.38 -3.60
N ALA A 79 7.61 0.03 -3.48
CA ALA A 79 6.57 0.95 -3.05
C ALA A 79 6.85 1.54 -1.65
N VAL A 80 7.27 0.70 -0.70
CA VAL A 80 7.61 1.15 0.66
C VAL A 80 8.81 2.08 0.66
N GLU A 81 9.85 1.79 -0.13
CA GLU A 81 11.05 2.64 -0.26
C GLU A 81 10.67 4.01 -0.85
N LEU A 82 9.92 4.03 -1.95
CA LEU A 82 9.44 5.28 -2.56
C LEU A 82 8.64 6.12 -1.57
N MET A 83 7.66 5.51 -0.88
CA MET A 83 6.84 6.22 0.10
C MET A 83 7.64 6.72 1.32
N ALA A 84 8.71 6.02 1.71
CA ALA A 84 9.59 6.46 2.78
C ALA A 84 10.38 7.71 2.36
N GLU A 85 10.97 7.72 1.16
CA GLU A 85 11.68 8.90 0.62
C GLU A 85 10.78 10.14 0.56
N LEU A 86 9.50 9.93 0.22
CA LEU A 86 8.48 10.98 0.15
C LEU A 86 8.03 11.47 1.53
N SER A 87 8.09 10.63 2.56
CA SER A 87 7.79 11.05 3.93
C SER A 87 8.93 11.85 4.57
N GLU A 88 10.17 11.65 4.10
CA GLU A 88 11.37 12.30 4.64
C GLU A 88 11.76 13.59 3.89
N ALA A 89 11.34 13.73 2.63
CA ALA A 89 11.63 14.91 1.80
C ALA A 89 10.34 15.64 1.39
N ASP A 90 10.37 16.97 1.37
CA ASP A 90 9.31 17.74 0.70
C ASP A 90 9.17 17.23 -0.75
N PHE A 91 7.93 17.16 -1.25
CA PHE A 91 7.63 16.59 -2.57
C PHE A 91 8.42 17.23 -3.73
N ASP A 92 8.82 18.49 -3.58
CA ASP A 92 9.64 19.24 -4.55
C ASP A 92 11.14 18.89 -4.47
N HIS A 93 11.56 18.18 -3.43
CA HIS A 93 12.95 17.78 -3.16
C HIS A 93 13.17 16.27 -3.23
N THR A 94 12.13 15.48 -3.46
CA THR A 94 12.29 14.05 -3.70
C THR A 94 13.04 13.78 -5.01
N VAL A 95 14.02 12.88 -4.92
CA VAL A 95 14.87 12.47 -6.06
C VAL A 95 14.22 11.36 -6.89
N VAL A 96 13.09 10.81 -6.42
CA VAL A 96 12.29 9.80 -7.12
C VAL A 96 11.95 10.28 -8.53
N SER A 97 12.40 9.53 -9.53
CA SER A 97 12.07 9.82 -10.92
C SER A 97 10.65 9.37 -11.27
N ILE A 98 10.01 10.09 -12.21
CA ILE A 98 8.71 9.68 -12.78
C ILE A 98 8.78 8.24 -13.30
N LYS A 99 9.93 7.85 -13.87
CA LYS A 99 10.13 6.53 -14.43
C LYS A 99 10.10 5.43 -13.36
N GLU A 100 10.83 5.62 -12.25
CA GLU A 100 10.83 4.65 -11.14
C GLU A 100 9.43 4.49 -10.55
N LEU A 101 8.72 5.60 -10.35
CA LEU A 101 7.36 5.56 -9.84
C LEU A 101 6.38 4.86 -10.81
N ASP A 102 6.50 5.12 -12.11
CA ASP A 102 5.70 4.46 -13.17
C ASP A 102 5.97 2.95 -13.22
N GLU A 103 7.23 2.53 -13.11
CA GLU A 103 7.62 1.12 -13.10
C GLU A 103 7.02 0.36 -11.90
N VAL A 104 7.01 0.98 -10.71
CA VAL A 104 6.40 0.38 -9.50
C VAL A 104 4.88 0.31 -9.61
N VAL A 105 4.23 1.39 -10.08
CA VAL A 105 2.77 1.42 -10.31
C VAL A 105 2.36 0.36 -11.33
N ASP A 106 3.08 0.21 -12.44
CA ASP A 106 2.79 -0.79 -13.48
C ASP A 106 2.93 -2.23 -12.94
N ALA A 107 3.97 -2.48 -12.13
CA ALA A 107 4.21 -3.79 -11.53
C ALA A 107 3.10 -4.17 -10.53
N LEU A 108 2.70 -3.24 -9.67
CA LEU A 108 1.59 -3.45 -8.73
C LEU A 108 0.25 -3.59 -9.45
N THR A 109 0.01 -2.80 -10.50
CA THR A 109 -1.21 -2.89 -11.32
C THR A 109 -1.31 -4.25 -12.00
N THR A 110 -0.18 -4.77 -12.51
CA THR A 110 -0.12 -6.12 -13.08
C THR A 110 -0.43 -7.18 -12.02
N ALA A 111 0.12 -7.04 -10.81
CA ALA A 111 -0.19 -7.95 -9.70
C ALA A 111 -1.67 -7.88 -9.31
N TYR A 112 -2.25 -6.67 -9.24
CA TYR A 112 -3.65 -6.42 -8.93
C TYR A 112 -4.61 -7.07 -9.93
N GLN A 113 -4.38 -6.89 -11.23
CA GLN A 113 -5.24 -7.44 -12.29
C GLN A 113 -5.33 -8.97 -12.28
N ASN A 114 -4.36 -9.64 -11.68
CA ASN A 114 -4.30 -11.10 -11.60
C ASN A 114 -4.48 -11.62 -10.17
N ALA A 115 -4.72 -10.75 -9.19
CA ALA A 115 -4.66 -11.07 -7.78
C ALA A 115 -5.75 -12.03 -7.33
N ASN A 116 -5.48 -12.73 -6.24
CA ASN A 116 -6.52 -13.35 -5.43
C ASN A 116 -7.49 -12.27 -4.91
N GLU A 117 -8.80 -12.53 -4.99
CA GLU A 117 -9.84 -11.56 -4.60
C GLU A 117 -9.72 -11.07 -3.14
N GLY A 118 -9.20 -11.91 -2.23
CA GLY A 118 -9.06 -11.54 -0.83
C GLY A 118 -7.95 -10.52 -0.54
N ILE A 119 -6.92 -10.47 -1.40
CA ILE A 119 -5.78 -9.55 -1.23
C ILE A 119 -5.85 -8.34 -2.16
N ALA A 120 -6.61 -8.43 -3.26
CA ALA A 120 -6.74 -7.39 -4.27
C ALA A 120 -7.10 -5.98 -3.72
N PRO A 121 -8.04 -5.82 -2.75
CA PRO A 121 -8.35 -4.51 -2.20
C PRO A 121 -7.17 -3.83 -1.50
N TYR A 122 -6.28 -4.61 -0.88
CA TYR A 122 -5.10 -4.06 -0.23
C TYR A 122 -4.04 -3.64 -1.26
N ILE A 123 -3.88 -4.39 -2.36
CA ILE A 123 -2.99 -4.00 -3.45
C ILE A 123 -3.47 -2.68 -4.07
N ALA A 124 -4.77 -2.53 -4.33
CA ALA A 124 -5.35 -1.28 -4.83
C ALA A 124 -5.06 -0.10 -3.90
N ALA A 125 -5.20 -0.29 -2.58
CA ALA A 125 -4.91 0.74 -1.59
C ALA A 125 -3.40 1.07 -1.43
N VAL A 126 -2.49 0.22 -1.94
CA VAL A 126 -1.06 0.54 -2.09
C VAL A 126 -0.82 1.36 -3.37
N ILE A 127 -1.51 1.03 -4.46
CA ILE A 127 -1.40 1.71 -5.77
C ILE A 127 -1.88 3.16 -5.70
N ASP A 128 -3.03 3.41 -5.08
CA ASP A 128 -3.72 4.71 -5.04
C ASP A 128 -2.82 5.93 -4.72
N PRO A 129 -2.03 5.94 -3.62
CA PRO A 129 -1.13 7.05 -3.35
C PRO A 129 0.04 7.14 -4.34
N LEU A 130 0.52 6.02 -4.90
CA LEU A 130 1.59 6.01 -5.91
C LEU A 130 1.13 6.61 -7.23
N GLU A 131 -0.09 6.28 -7.67
CA GLU A 131 -0.72 6.88 -8.86
C GLU A 131 -0.94 8.38 -8.65
N THR A 132 -1.48 8.78 -7.50
CA THR A 132 -1.66 10.20 -7.16
C THR A 132 -0.34 10.96 -7.29
N MET A 133 0.77 10.40 -6.81
CA MET A 133 2.08 11.03 -6.92
C MET A 133 2.61 11.06 -8.34
N LEU A 134 2.35 10.02 -9.14
CA LEU A 134 2.75 9.96 -10.53
C LEU A 134 2.06 11.06 -11.33
N GLU A 135 0.77 11.29 -11.07
CA GLU A 135 0.00 12.40 -11.62
C GLU A 135 0.56 13.75 -11.19
N LEU A 136 0.87 13.93 -9.90
CA LEU A 136 1.48 15.16 -9.39
C LEU A 136 2.84 15.46 -10.01
N LYS A 137 3.72 14.45 -10.19
CA LYS A 137 5.02 14.64 -10.83
C LYS A 137 4.87 14.96 -12.33
N ARG A 138 3.84 14.44 -13.01
CA ARG A 138 3.58 14.69 -14.44
C ARG A 138 2.90 16.04 -14.70
N GLY A 139 1.92 16.41 -13.89
CA GLY A 139 1.06 17.58 -14.09
C GLY A 139 1.40 18.80 -13.21
N GLY A 140 2.17 18.60 -12.14
CA GLY A 140 2.37 19.57 -11.08
C GLY A 140 1.15 19.69 -10.15
N GLY A 141 1.36 20.16 -8.92
CA GLY A 141 0.28 20.39 -7.95
C GLY A 141 0.63 19.90 -6.54
N THR A 142 -0.39 19.82 -5.69
CA THR A 142 -0.31 19.28 -4.34
C THR A 142 -1.48 18.34 -4.10
N ALA A 143 -1.23 17.14 -3.57
CA ALA A 143 -2.28 16.24 -3.10
C ALA A 143 -2.02 15.85 -1.65
N ASP A 144 -3.09 15.56 -0.92
CA ASP A 144 -3.01 14.95 0.39
C ASP A 144 -2.91 13.44 0.21
N LEU A 145 -1.71 12.89 0.43
CA LEU A 145 -1.46 11.47 0.27
C LEU A 145 -2.04 10.72 1.48
N LYS A 146 -2.97 9.80 1.25
CA LYS A 146 -3.59 8.97 2.30
C LYS A 146 -2.64 7.89 2.81
N MET A 147 -1.58 8.30 3.49
CA MET A 147 -0.51 7.44 4.03
C MET A 147 -1.01 6.39 5.04
N SER A 148 -2.14 6.63 5.70
CA SER A 148 -2.74 5.68 6.64
C SER A 148 -3.21 4.40 5.94
N ASN A 149 -3.87 4.54 4.79
CA ASN A 149 -4.40 3.41 4.03
C ASN A 149 -3.26 2.59 3.43
N PHE A 150 -2.24 3.27 2.91
CA PHE A 150 -1.02 2.63 2.44
C PHE A 150 -0.40 1.71 3.50
N LYS A 151 -0.14 2.25 4.70
CA LYS A 151 0.51 1.50 5.80
C LYS A 151 -0.30 0.28 6.25
N VAL A 152 -1.61 0.46 6.43
CA VAL A 152 -2.51 -0.63 6.83
C VAL A 152 -2.51 -1.73 5.77
N SER A 153 -2.61 -1.34 4.49
CA SER A 153 -2.65 -2.30 3.38
C SER A 153 -1.33 -3.05 3.21
N VAL A 154 -0.17 -2.39 3.31
CA VAL A 154 1.14 -3.08 3.29
C VAL A 154 1.23 -4.09 4.42
N THR A 155 0.80 -3.73 5.63
CA THR A 155 0.83 -4.63 6.79
C THR A 155 -0.05 -5.86 6.57
N GLU A 156 -1.25 -5.66 6.03
CA GLU A 156 -2.19 -6.74 5.75
C GLU A 156 -1.70 -7.66 4.63
N ILE A 157 -1.10 -7.09 3.57
CA ILE A 157 -0.45 -7.87 2.50
C ILE A 157 0.67 -8.75 3.07
N ILE A 158 1.54 -8.20 3.92
CA ILE A 158 2.62 -8.97 4.55
C ILE A 158 2.04 -10.09 5.42
N SER A 159 1.03 -9.80 6.25
CA SER A 159 0.36 -10.78 7.11
C SER A 159 -0.23 -11.95 6.31
N GLN A 160 -0.92 -11.66 5.20
CA GLN A 160 -1.50 -12.69 4.34
C GLN A 160 -0.45 -13.47 3.54
N CYS A 161 0.69 -12.83 3.21
CA CYS A 161 1.74 -13.45 2.43
C CYS A 161 2.81 -14.18 3.25
N GLU A 162 2.91 -13.92 4.57
CA GLU A 162 3.87 -14.56 5.48
C GLU A 162 3.98 -16.09 5.31
N PRO A 163 2.88 -16.86 5.13
CA PRO A 163 2.97 -18.31 4.94
C PRO A 163 3.65 -18.76 3.63
N TYR A 164 3.89 -17.85 2.69
CA TYR A 164 4.39 -18.13 1.33
C TYR A 164 5.77 -17.52 1.05
N LEU A 165 6.39 -16.86 2.04
CA LEU A 165 7.66 -16.14 1.91
C LEU A 165 8.89 -16.97 2.33
N TYR A 166 8.75 -18.29 2.49
CA TYR A 166 9.80 -19.21 2.98
C TYR A 166 9.95 -20.48 2.12
#